data_AF-A0A922MWD4-F1
#
_entry.id   AF-A0A922MWD4-F1
#
_cell.length_a   1.000
_cell.length_b   1.000
_cell.length_c   1.000
_cell.angle_alpha   90.00
_cell.angle_beta   90.00
_cell.angle_gamma   90.00
#
_symmetry.space_group_name_H-M   'P 1'
#
loop_
_entity.id
_entity.type
_entity.pdbx_description
1 polymer ?
#
loop_
_entity_poly.entity_id
_entity_poly.type
_entity_poly.pdbx_seq_one_letter_code
_entity_poly.pdbx_strand_id
1 'polypeptide(L)'
;MLMGIVHMPAYTDYWGKRTRYPLIADLMPLKRDKEASIGLGGKVVIALCQTIRQKPAIIYADNFFMSLELTHILREEYGILSLGTIRTNRLRGCQELLPTDQQMKKKKRGSSAQVVCNKNKLAVVKWNDNKVVTLISSYIDSHPIETIKRYDKDEKKKVHVECPQIVKHYNKHMGGVDLADMLISLYRTPFKSHRWYLGIFSQLIDMCINNAWLLHKRDGKNIMLKDFRFQLFEGLTKSNKIVKGINATEDIGEDLKIHKPVSVRPTDSVRFDDKGHLPEAGDETMRCKYCKSGRTTVFCIKCNVHLCFVVGKQKRNCFRNFHTK
;
A
#
# COMPACT_ATOMS: atom_id res chain seq x y z
N MET A 1 -17.14 -21.45 8.77
CA MET A 1 -16.72 -20.27 8.01
C MET A 1 -16.89 -20.60 6.52
N LEU A 2 -18.09 -20.41 5.98
CA LEU A 2 -18.38 -20.71 4.57
C LEU A 2 -17.87 -19.54 3.72
N MET A 3 -16.82 -19.79 2.94
CA MET A 3 -16.31 -18.82 1.96
C MET A 3 -17.25 -18.79 0.76
N GLY A 4 -18.25 -17.90 0.80
CA GLY A 4 -19.01 -17.51 -0.38
C GLY A 4 -18.16 -16.60 -1.27
N ILE A 5 -18.15 -16.86 -2.57
CA ILE A 5 -17.56 -15.96 -3.57
C ILE A 5 -18.34 -14.64 -3.51
N VAL A 6 -17.76 -13.62 -2.86
CA VAL A 6 -18.30 -12.26 -2.91
C VAL A 6 -17.87 -11.67 -4.25
N HIS A 7 -18.79 -11.66 -5.21
CA HIS A 7 -18.67 -10.78 -6.37
C HIS A 7 -18.72 -9.34 -5.86
N MET A 8 -17.59 -8.65 -5.82
CA MET A 8 -17.59 -7.22 -5.54
C MET A 8 -18.22 -6.48 -6.73
N PRO A 9 -19.28 -5.67 -6.51
CA PRO A 9 -19.92 -4.91 -7.57
C PRO A 9 -18.94 -3.87 -8.16
N ALA A 10 -19.09 -3.57 -9.46
CA ALA A 10 -18.33 -2.49 -10.08
C ALA A 10 -18.66 -1.15 -9.39
N TYR A 11 -17.77 -0.15 -9.47
CA TYR A 11 -18.02 1.16 -8.82
C TYR A 11 -19.29 1.88 -9.35
N THR A 12 -19.75 1.51 -10.55
CA THR A 12 -21.03 1.95 -11.14
C THR A 12 -22.23 1.30 -10.46
N ASP A 13 -22.07 0.10 -9.93
CA ASP A 13 -23.12 -0.70 -9.30
C ASP A 13 -23.36 -0.32 -7.84
N TYR A 14 -22.47 0.41 -7.17
CA TYR A 14 -22.72 0.95 -5.82
C TYR A 14 -23.98 1.83 -5.75
N TRP A 15 -24.41 2.35 -6.89
CA TRP A 15 -25.57 3.22 -7.06
C TRP A 15 -26.82 2.50 -7.60
N GLY A 16 -26.72 1.18 -7.85
CA GLY A 16 -27.83 0.35 -8.27
C GLY A 16 -28.82 0.10 -7.13
N LYS A 17 -30.12 -0.01 -7.43
CA LYS A 17 -31.17 -0.26 -6.42
C LYS A 17 -30.94 -1.54 -5.59
N ARG A 18 -30.19 -2.52 -6.11
CA ARG A 18 -29.90 -3.81 -5.45
C ARG A 18 -28.82 -3.77 -4.37
N THR A 19 -27.91 -2.80 -4.41
CA THR A 19 -26.69 -2.69 -3.58
C THR A 19 -26.66 -1.40 -2.74
N ARG A 20 -27.75 -0.63 -2.78
CA ARG A 20 -27.96 0.64 -2.10
C ARG A 20 -27.94 0.47 -0.58
N TYR A 21 -26.91 0.99 0.10
CA TYR A 21 -26.86 1.04 1.57
C TYR A 21 -27.57 2.31 2.09
N PRO A 22 -28.66 2.19 2.88
CA PRO A 22 -29.54 3.33 3.22
C PRO A 22 -28.81 4.49 3.93
N LEU A 23 -27.94 4.17 4.90
CA LEU A 23 -27.16 5.17 5.66
C LEU A 23 -26.21 6.01 4.79
N ILE A 24 -25.80 5.52 3.61
CA ILE A 24 -24.97 6.26 2.64
C ILE A 24 -25.86 7.02 1.64
N ALA A 25 -27.05 6.48 1.35
CA ALA A 25 -27.96 7.04 0.35
C ALA A 25 -28.68 8.32 0.82
N ASP A 26 -28.96 8.44 2.12
CA ASP A 26 -29.79 9.53 2.65
C ASP A 26 -29.01 10.81 3.02
N LEU A 27 -27.67 10.78 2.95
CA LEU A 27 -26.81 11.97 3.13
C LEU A 27 -26.76 12.91 1.90
N MET A 28 -27.32 12.49 0.74
CA MET A 28 -27.06 13.08 -0.58
C MET A 28 -28.22 13.69 -1.40
N PRO A 29 -29.50 13.81 -0.97
CA PRO A 29 -30.56 14.30 -1.89
C PRO A 29 -30.46 15.79 -2.28
N LEU A 30 -30.11 16.71 -1.36
CA LEU A 30 -30.14 18.16 -1.62
C LEU A 30 -28.87 18.72 -2.27
N LYS A 31 -27.74 18.01 -2.19
CA LYS A 31 -26.45 18.43 -2.79
C LYS A 31 -26.30 18.02 -4.26
N ARG A 32 -27.14 17.10 -4.75
CA ARG A 32 -26.99 16.47 -6.05
C ARG A 32 -27.13 17.44 -7.23
N ASP A 33 -28.00 18.44 -7.14
CA ASP A 33 -28.26 19.33 -8.28
C ASP A 33 -27.11 20.31 -8.53
N LYS A 34 -26.44 20.78 -7.47
CA LYS A 34 -25.22 21.60 -7.61
C LYS A 34 -24.00 20.76 -8.02
N GLU A 35 -23.87 19.55 -7.45
CA GLU A 35 -22.79 18.61 -7.75
C GLU A 35 -22.97 17.89 -9.11
N ALA A 36 -24.14 18.00 -9.76
CA ALA A 36 -24.39 17.46 -11.10
C ALA A 36 -23.50 18.11 -12.16
N SER A 37 -23.16 19.39 -11.98
CA SER A 37 -22.23 20.13 -12.84
C SER A 37 -20.77 19.68 -12.72
N ILE A 38 -20.45 18.92 -11.66
CA ILE A 38 -19.09 18.50 -11.33
C ILE A 38 -18.84 17.10 -11.93
N GLY A 39 -17.77 16.97 -12.71
CA GLY A 39 -17.34 15.67 -13.25
C GLY A 39 -16.94 14.68 -12.15
N LEU A 40 -16.78 13.40 -12.51
CA LEU A 40 -16.45 12.31 -11.58
C LEU A 40 -15.27 12.66 -10.65
N GLY A 41 -14.21 13.25 -11.19
CA GLY A 41 -13.03 13.65 -10.41
C GLY A 41 -13.36 14.62 -9.26
N GLY A 42 -14.21 15.61 -9.50
CA GLY A 42 -14.58 16.56 -8.44
C GLY A 42 -15.53 15.96 -7.40
N LYS A 43 -16.41 15.03 -7.79
CA LYS A 43 -17.23 14.27 -6.83
C LYS A 43 -16.36 13.43 -5.88
N VAL A 44 -15.31 12.80 -6.41
CA VAL A 44 -14.33 12.08 -5.59
C VAL A 44 -13.61 13.02 -4.62
N VAL A 45 -13.17 14.20 -5.08
CA VAL A 45 -12.52 15.19 -4.20
C VAL A 45 -13.47 15.62 -3.08
N ILE A 46 -14.72 15.91 -3.38
CA ILE A 46 -15.73 16.27 -2.38
C ILE A 46 -15.88 15.15 -1.34
N ALA A 47 -16.05 13.90 -1.79
CA ALA A 47 -16.20 12.76 -0.91
C ALA A 47 -14.97 12.59 0.02
N LEU A 48 -13.75 12.71 -0.52
CA LEU A 48 -12.52 12.66 0.29
C LEU A 48 -12.46 13.80 1.31
N CYS A 49 -12.85 15.00 0.90
CA CYS A 49 -12.84 16.21 1.73
C CYS A 49 -13.84 16.18 2.89
N GLN A 50 -14.90 15.36 2.82
CA GLN A 50 -15.86 15.21 3.92
C GLN A 50 -15.21 14.69 5.22
N THR A 51 -14.09 13.98 5.11
CA THR A 51 -13.35 13.46 6.27
C THR A 51 -12.54 14.52 7.01
N ILE A 52 -12.35 15.71 6.40
CA ILE A 52 -11.56 16.80 6.98
C ILE A 52 -12.39 17.54 8.04
N ARG A 53 -12.01 17.35 9.31
CA ARG A 53 -12.71 17.96 10.45
C ARG A 53 -12.30 19.40 10.74
N GLN A 54 -11.01 19.71 10.61
CA GLN A 54 -10.47 21.03 10.94
C GLN A 54 -10.55 21.94 9.71
N LYS A 55 -11.18 23.11 9.89
CA LYS A 55 -11.41 24.08 8.82
C LYS A 55 -11.00 25.49 9.30
N PRO A 56 -10.49 26.37 8.42
CA PRO A 56 -10.28 26.13 6.99
C PRO A 56 -9.12 25.16 6.73
N ALA A 57 -9.31 24.26 5.77
CA ALA A 57 -8.26 23.37 5.27
C ALA A 57 -7.86 23.79 3.86
N ILE A 58 -6.63 23.44 3.45
CA ILE A 58 -6.13 23.69 2.10
C ILE A 58 -5.87 22.35 1.42
N ILE A 59 -6.44 22.15 0.25
CA ILE A 59 -6.16 20.98 -0.59
C ILE A 59 -5.34 21.37 -1.82
N TYR A 60 -4.48 20.44 -2.24
CA TYR A 60 -3.71 20.53 -3.46
C TYR A 60 -4.05 19.36 -4.36
N ALA A 61 -4.37 19.62 -5.62
CA ALA A 61 -4.78 18.56 -6.54
C ALA A 61 -4.27 18.79 -7.96
N ASP A 62 -4.10 17.68 -8.68
CA ASP A 62 -3.70 17.71 -10.08
C ASP A 62 -4.89 18.03 -11.01
N ASN A 63 -4.55 18.37 -12.26
CA ASN A 63 -5.44 18.80 -13.33
C ASN A 63 -6.58 17.82 -13.63
N PHE A 64 -6.43 16.55 -13.30
CA PHE A 64 -7.49 15.56 -13.49
C PHE A 64 -8.72 15.89 -12.64
N PHE A 65 -8.49 16.38 -11.41
CA PHE A 65 -9.54 16.61 -10.42
C PHE A 65 -10.09 18.03 -10.44
N MET A 66 -9.27 19.02 -10.80
CA MET A 66 -9.65 20.44 -10.67
C MET A 66 -10.62 20.95 -11.76
N SER A 67 -11.54 21.81 -11.34
CA SER A 67 -12.40 22.65 -12.18
C SER A 67 -12.74 23.97 -11.47
N LEU A 68 -13.27 24.96 -12.19
CA LEU A 68 -13.72 26.23 -11.62
C LEU A 68 -14.85 26.03 -10.61
N GLU A 69 -15.82 25.20 -10.96
CA GLU A 69 -16.99 24.88 -10.14
C GLU A 69 -16.58 24.17 -8.85
N LEU A 70 -15.71 23.16 -8.95
CA LEU A 70 -15.20 22.45 -7.78
C LEU A 70 -14.46 23.40 -6.83
N THR A 71 -13.61 24.28 -7.37
CA THR A 71 -12.82 25.24 -6.58
C THR A 71 -13.73 26.20 -5.80
N HIS A 72 -14.81 26.66 -6.44
CA HIS A 72 -15.82 27.50 -5.80
C HIS A 72 -16.63 26.74 -4.73
N ILE A 73 -17.13 25.54 -5.05
CA ILE A 73 -17.96 24.74 -4.15
C ILE A 73 -17.17 24.33 -2.90
N LEU A 74 -15.92 23.90 -3.05
CA LEU A 74 -15.07 23.57 -1.90
C LEU A 74 -14.91 24.76 -0.95
N ARG A 75 -14.72 25.96 -1.51
CA ARG A 75 -14.57 27.18 -0.74
C ARG A 75 -15.86 27.52 0.00
N GLU A 76 -16.95 27.70 -0.74
CA GLU A 76 -18.19 28.28 -0.21
C GLU A 76 -19.01 27.28 0.60
N GLU A 77 -19.09 26.01 0.18
CA GLU A 77 -19.95 25.02 0.84
C GLU A 77 -19.21 24.13 1.84
N TYR A 78 -17.90 23.93 1.63
CA TYR A 78 -17.12 23.02 2.47
C TYR A 78 -16.13 23.74 3.38
N GLY A 79 -15.89 25.04 3.21
CA GLY A 79 -14.89 25.79 3.99
C GLY A 79 -13.46 25.31 3.70
N ILE A 80 -13.22 24.79 2.49
CA ILE A 80 -11.96 24.21 2.06
C ILE A 80 -11.39 25.06 0.93
N LEU A 81 -10.20 25.59 1.17
CA LEU A 81 -9.44 26.28 0.17
C LEU A 81 -8.75 25.27 -0.75
N SER A 82 -8.62 25.59 -2.03
CA SER A 82 -8.03 24.67 -2.99
C SER A 82 -7.07 25.38 -3.94
N LEU A 83 -6.03 24.66 -4.34
CA LEU A 83 -5.06 25.08 -5.34
C LEU A 83 -4.68 23.88 -6.19
N GLY A 84 -4.68 24.04 -7.50
CA GLY A 84 -4.21 22.96 -8.36
C GLY A 84 -3.92 23.41 -9.77
N THR A 85 -3.37 22.49 -10.56
CA THR A 85 -3.30 22.68 -12.01
C THR A 85 -4.70 22.50 -12.60
N ILE A 86 -5.00 23.17 -13.71
CA ILE A 86 -6.29 23.05 -14.39
C ILE A 86 -6.08 22.90 -15.90
N ARG A 87 -6.87 22.01 -16.51
CA ARG A 87 -6.86 21.84 -17.96
C ARG A 87 -7.52 23.03 -18.64
N THR A 88 -6.95 23.47 -19.77
CA THR A 88 -7.42 24.63 -20.54
C THR A 88 -8.88 24.50 -20.98
N ASN A 89 -9.34 23.30 -21.31
CA ASN A 89 -10.73 23.03 -21.69
C ASN A 89 -11.74 23.09 -20.52
N ARG A 90 -11.29 23.33 -19.29
CA ARG A 90 -12.14 23.48 -18.09
C ARG A 90 -12.23 24.92 -17.58
N LEU A 91 -11.76 25.88 -18.38
CA LEU A 91 -11.69 27.29 -18.01
C LEU A 91 -12.99 28.09 -18.25
N ARG A 92 -14.03 27.47 -18.84
CA ARG A 92 -15.40 28.05 -18.95
C ARG A 92 -15.43 29.50 -19.45
N GLY A 93 -14.68 29.81 -20.51
CA GLY A 93 -14.61 31.15 -21.10
C GLY A 93 -13.42 31.98 -20.60
N CYS A 94 -12.86 31.66 -19.43
CA CYS A 94 -11.66 32.33 -18.91
C CYS A 94 -10.43 32.17 -19.83
N GLN A 95 -10.43 31.17 -20.72
CA GLN A 95 -9.36 31.01 -21.71
C GLN A 95 -9.26 32.17 -22.70
N GLU A 96 -10.33 32.94 -22.92
CA GLU A 96 -10.34 34.10 -23.84
C GLU A 96 -9.68 35.33 -23.22
N LEU A 97 -9.70 35.42 -21.89
CA LEU A 97 -9.08 36.49 -21.11
C LEU A 97 -7.59 36.22 -20.83
N LEU A 98 -7.13 34.98 -21.06
CA LEU A 98 -5.75 34.56 -20.88
C LEU A 98 -5.03 34.44 -22.22
N PRO A 99 -3.72 34.77 -22.29
CA PRO A 99 -2.94 34.53 -23.49
C PRO A 99 -2.90 33.03 -23.83
N THR A 100 -2.88 32.74 -25.12
CA THR A 100 -2.78 31.36 -25.62
C THR A 100 -1.43 30.74 -25.26
N ASP A 101 -1.34 29.41 -25.27
CA ASP A 101 -0.08 28.71 -24.97
C ASP A 101 1.02 29.12 -25.94
N GLN A 102 0.67 29.39 -27.21
CA GLN A 102 1.61 29.87 -28.22
C GLN A 102 2.11 31.29 -27.91
N GLN A 103 1.22 32.20 -27.50
CA GLN A 103 1.60 33.55 -27.07
C GLN A 103 2.48 33.50 -25.82
N MET A 104 2.16 32.63 -24.86
CA MET A 104 2.97 32.46 -23.65
C MET A 104 4.37 31.93 -23.96
N LYS A 105 4.50 30.95 -24.87
CA LYS A 105 5.80 30.40 -25.30
C LYS A 105 6.68 31.42 -26.02
N LYS A 106 6.09 32.42 -26.69
CA LYS A 106 6.84 33.53 -27.30
C LYS A 106 7.39 34.52 -26.26
N LYS A 107 6.79 34.57 -25.07
CA LYS A 107 7.28 35.41 -23.97
C LYS A 107 8.46 34.75 -23.27
N LYS A 108 9.27 35.57 -22.60
CA LYS A 108 10.41 35.11 -21.80
C LYS A 108 9.98 34.04 -20.79
N ARG A 109 10.82 33.02 -20.60
CA ARG A 109 10.65 32.02 -19.54
C ARG A 109 10.49 32.71 -18.17
N GLY A 110 9.49 32.28 -17.40
CA GLY A 110 9.06 32.90 -16.14
C GLY A 110 7.83 33.82 -16.28
N SER A 111 7.47 34.22 -17.51
CA SER A 111 6.31 35.08 -17.73
C SER A 111 5.03 34.45 -17.20
N SER A 112 4.20 35.28 -16.55
CA SER A 112 2.87 34.89 -16.07
C SER A 112 1.77 35.83 -16.55
N ALA A 113 0.55 35.31 -16.62
CA ALA A 113 -0.67 36.09 -16.82
C ALA A 113 -1.74 35.60 -15.84
N GLN A 114 -2.57 36.49 -15.32
CA GLN A 114 -3.63 36.13 -14.39
C GLN A 114 -4.98 36.71 -14.78
N VAL A 115 -6.03 35.99 -14.42
CA VAL A 115 -7.41 36.45 -14.42
C VAL A 115 -7.99 36.16 -13.05
N VAL A 116 -8.60 37.16 -12.43
CA VAL A 116 -9.16 37.07 -11.08
C VAL A 116 -10.65 37.37 -11.14
N CYS A 117 -11.45 36.50 -10.51
CA CYS A 117 -12.85 36.73 -10.28
C CYS A 117 -13.05 37.10 -8.81
N ASN A 118 -13.14 38.39 -8.51
CA ASN A 118 -13.30 38.89 -7.13
C ASN A 118 -14.63 38.43 -6.51
N LYS A 119 -15.71 38.34 -7.31
CA LYS A 119 -17.03 37.88 -6.85
C LYS A 119 -16.99 36.46 -6.28
N ASN A 120 -16.38 35.53 -7.01
CA ASN A 120 -16.27 34.13 -6.60
C ASN A 120 -14.96 33.82 -5.85
N LYS A 121 -14.13 34.86 -5.66
CA LYS A 121 -12.81 34.81 -5.01
C LYS A 121 -11.91 33.69 -5.57
N LEU A 122 -11.82 33.64 -6.90
CA LEU A 122 -11.00 32.69 -7.65
C LEU A 122 -9.91 33.43 -8.42
N ALA A 123 -8.72 32.84 -8.48
CA ALA A 123 -7.62 33.29 -9.33
C ALA A 123 -7.20 32.15 -10.27
N VAL A 124 -7.07 32.46 -11.56
CA VAL A 124 -6.49 31.58 -12.57
C VAL A 124 -5.20 32.22 -13.05
N VAL A 125 -4.09 31.50 -12.91
CA VAL A 125 -2.76 31.98 -13.26
C VAL A 125 -2.14 31.04 -14.28
N LYS A 126 -1.65 31.61 -15.37
CA LYS A 126 -0.91 30.91 -16.42
C LYS A 126 0.56 31.29 -16.31
N TRP A 127 1.45 30.30 -16.25
CA TRP A 127 2.88 30.50 -16.07
C TRP A 127 3.66 29.72 -17.13
N ASN A 128 4.65 30.36 -17.76
CA ASN A 128 5.51 29.74 -18.76
C ASN A 128 6.87 29.40 -18.16
N ASP A 129 7.16 28.11 -18.01
CA ASP A 129 8.50 27.61 -17.68
C ASP A 129 9.03 26.76 -18.86
N ASN A 130 9.41 25.50 -18.65
CA ASN A 130 9.68 24.57 -19.75
C ASN A 130 8.43 24.24 -20.56
N LYS A 131 7.27 24.28 -19.90
CA LYS A 131 5.95 24.12 -20.47
C LYS A 131 5.03 25.16 -19.84
N VAL A 132 4.02 25.57 -20.60
CA VAL A 132 2.98 26.44 -20.08
C VAL A 132 2.06 25.63 -19.18
N VAL A 133 1.86 26.12 -17.95
CA VAL A 133 0.97 25.51 -16.96
C VAL A 133 -0.08 26.53 -16.55
N THR A 134 -1.31 26.07 -16.39
CA THR A 134 -2.41 26.87 -15.85
C THR A 134 -2.75 26.33 -14.47
N LEU A 135 -2.78 27.21 -13.48
CA LEU A 135 -3.18 26.94 -12.10
C LEU A 135 -4.46 27.69 -11.78
N ILE A 136 -5.25 27.10 -10.89
CA ILE A 136 -6.42 27.70 -10.28
C ILE A 136 -6.28 27.67 -8.77
N SER A 137 -6.74 28.73 -8.11
CA SER A 137 -6.67 28.87 -6.67
C SER A 137 -7.88 29.61 -6.12
N SER A 138 -8.28 29.21 -4.92
CA SER A 138 -9.31 29.87 -4.13
C SER A 138 -8.73 30.70 -2.98
N TYR A 139 -7.43 31.01 -2.92
CA TYR A 139 -6.90 31.76 -1.77
C TYR A 139 -5.62 32.57 -2.05
N ILE A 140 -5.02 32.35 -3.21
CA ILE A 140 -3.74 32.98 -3.59
C ILE A 140 -3.75 33.27 -5.08
N ASP A 141 -3.18 34.41 -5.47
CA ASP A 141 -3.05 34.85 -6.86
C ASP A 141 -1.58 34.77 -7.32
N SER A 142 -1.19 35.52 -8.36
CA SER A 142 0.18 35.48 -8.85
C SER A 142 1.20 36.22 -7.97
N HIS A 143 0.79 37.08 -7.04
CA HIS A 143 1.69 38.00 -6.34
C HIS A 143 1.95 37.61 -4.88
N PRO A 144 3.10 38.00 -4.31
CA PRO A 144 4.32 38.49 -4.97
C PRO A 144 4.94 37.54 -5.99
N ILE A 145 5.69 38.11 -6.94
CA ILE A 145 6.52 37.37 -7.89
C ILE A 145 7.93 37.32 -7.32
N GLU A 146 8.46 36.11 -7.16
CA GLU A 146 9.82 35.90 -6.67
C GLU A 146 10.72 35.38 -7.80
N THR A 147 12.02 35.56 -7.69
CA THR A 147 12.99 34.96 -8.61
C THR A 147 13.54 33.67 -8.03
N ILE A 148 13.40 32.56 -8.76
CA ILE A 148 13.96 31.26 -8.37
C ILE A 148 15.04 30.79 -9.36
N LYS A 149 16.00 30.00 -8.88
CA LYS A 149 17.00 29.35 -9.74
C LYS A 149 16.43 28.06 -10.32
N ARG A 150 16.32 27.99 -11.65
CA ARG A 150 15.89 26.79 -12.39
C ARG A 150 16.98 26.36 -13.37
N TYR A 151 17.11 25.06 -13.60
CA TYR A 151 18.02 24.56 -14.62
C TYR A 151 17.43 24.84 -16.01
N ASP A 152 18.25 25.38 -16.89
CA ASP A 152 17.98 25.52 -18.30
C ASP A 152 18.69 24.43 -19.09
N LYS A 153 17.94 23.68 -19.90
CA LYS A 153 18.50 22.59 -20.71
C LYS A 153 19.28 23.12 -21.90
N ASP A 154 18.86 24.26 -22.46
CA ASP A 154 19.43 24.81 -23.67
C ASP A 154 20.75 25.50 -23.33
N GLU A 155 20.76 26.28 -22.25
CA GLU A 155 21.98 26.96 -21.76
C GLU A 155 22.86 26.10 -20.84
N LYS A 156 22.39 24.88 -20.47
CA LYS A 156 23.05 23.94 -19.53
C LYS A 156 23.50 24.57 -18.21
N LYS A 157 22.81 25.62 -17.74
CA LYS A 157 23.14 26.35 -16.51
C LYS A 157 21.88 26.68 -15.71
N LYS A 158 22.07 27.07 -14.45
CA LYS A 158 20.97 27.56 -13.61
C LYS A 158 20.68 29.02 -13.96
N VAL A 159 19.49 29.29 -14.45
CA VAL A 159 19.00 30.63 -14.79
C VAL A 159 18.00 31.11 -13.74
N HIS A 160 17.90 32.44 -13.62
CA HIS A 160 16.94 33.10 -12.76
C HIS A 160 15.61 33.26 -13.49
N VAL A 161 14.55 32.67 -12.94
CA VAL A 161 13.21 32.64 -13.52
C VAL A 161 12.23 33.27 -12.55
N GLU A 162 11.41 34.19 -13.05
CA GLU A 162 10.29 34.76 -12.31
C GLU A 162 9.25 33.67 -12.05
N CYS A 163 8.84 33.55 -10.79
CA CYS A 163 7.97 32.51 -10.29
C CYS A 163 6.88 33.16 -9.41
N PRO A 164 5.63 33.18 -9.89
CA PRO A 164 4.48 33.58 -9.10
C PRO A 164 4.34 32.78 -7.80
N GLN A 165 3.86 33.40 -6.71
CA GLN A 165 3.71 32.72 -5.41
C GLN A 165 2.81 31.48 -5.49
N ILE A 166 1.74 31.50 -6.30
CA ILE A 166 0.87 30.34 -6.54
C ILE A 166 1.63 29.08 -7.00
N VAL A 167 2.65 29.24 -7.85
CA VAL A 167 3.47 28.13 -8.35
C VAL A 167 4.36 27.56 -7.24
N LYS A 168 4.91 28.43 -6.39
CA LYS A 168 5.71 28.04 -5.23
C LYS A 168 4.88 27.25 -4.22
N HIS A 169 3.67 27.73 -3.91
CA HIS A 169 2.74 27.03 -3.03
C HIS A 169 2.34 25.66 -3.59
N TYR A 170 2.03 25.57 -4.89
CA TYR A 170 1.71 24.30 -5.52
C TYR A 170 2.86 23.30 -5.40
N ASN A 171 4.05 23.68 -5.86
CA ASN A 171 5.22 22.79 -5.88
C ASN A 171 5.62 22.32 -4.48
N LYS A 172 5.41 23.15 -3.45
CA LYS A 172 5.71 22.79 -2.06
C LYS A 172 4.80 21.67 -1.52
N HIS A 173 3.55 21.60 -1.98
CA HIS A 173 2.53 20.75 -1.35
C HIS A 173 1.94 19.67 -2.26
N MET A 174 2.14 19.73 -3.58
CA MET A 174 1.57 18.77 -4.53
C MET A 174 2.07 17.32 -4.35
N GLY A 175 3.28 17.13 -3.79
CA GLY A 175 3.94 15.82 -3.73
C GLY A 175 3.51 14.90 -2.58
N GLY A 176 2.48 15.25 -1.81
CA GLY A 176 2.06 14.47 -0.64
C GLY A 176 1.65 13.04 -0.98
N VAL A 177 0.89 12.85 -2.06
CA VAL A 177 0.45 11.52 -2.53
C VAL A 177 1.63 10.71 -3.07
N ASP A 178 2.46 11.32 -3.93
CA ASP A 178 3.66 10.67 -4.48
C ASP A 178 4.63 10.24 -3.38
N LEU A 179 4.75 11.02 -2.31
CA LEU A 179 5.55 10.66 -1.14
C LEU A 179 4.99 9.44 -0.43
N ALA A 180 3.66 9.37 -0.22
CA ALA A 180 3.02 8.20 0.38
C ALA A 180 3.23 6.94 -0.48
N ASP A 181 3.06 7.06 -1.80
CA ASP A 181 3.30 5.96 -2.74
C ASP A 181 4.77 5.52 -2.77
N MET A 182 5.70 6.48 -2.70
CA MET A 182 7.13 6.19 -2.61
C MET A 182 7.47 5.44 -1.31
N LEU A 183 6.94 5.87 -0.16
CA LEU A 183 7.15 5.19 1.13
C LEU A 183 6.63 3.75 1.11
N ILE A 184 5.49 3.50 0.44
CA ILE A 184 4.97 2.15 0.25
C ILE A 184 5.89 1.35 -0.68
N SER A 185 6.34 1.94 -1.78
CA SER A 185 7.20 1.28 -2.77
C SER A 185 8.55 0.83 -2.17
N LEU A 186 9.14 1.63 -1.26
CA LEU A 186 10.43 1.32 -0.62
C LEU A 186 10.43 -0.02 0.14
N TYR A 187 9.32 -0.37 0.79
CA TYR A 187 9.21 -1.56 1.64
C TYR A 187 7.94 -2.36 1.35
N ARG A 188 7.56 -2.43 0.06
CA ARG A 188 6.32 -3.08 -0.37
C ARG A 188 6.27 -4.54 0.11
N THR A 189 5.19 -4.89 0.80
CA THR A 189 4.97 -6.25 1.32
C THR A 189 4.66 -7.21 0.16
N PRO A 190 5.51 -8.24 -0.09
CA PRO A 190 5.32 -9.11 -1.24
C PRO A 190 4.36 -10.26 -0.93
N PHE A 191 3.07 -10.10 -1.23
CA PHE A 191 2.15 -11.24 -1.33
C PHE A 191 2.21 -11.85 -2.73
N LYS A 192 2.94 -12.96 -2.88
CA LYS A 192 2.89 -13.77 -4.11
C LYS A 192 1.62 -14.62 -4.10
N SER A 193 0.54 -14.09 -4.67
CA SER A 193 -0.71 -14.82 -4.81
C SER A 193 -1.43 -14.47 -6.11
N HIS A 194 -2.12 -15.44 -6.70
CA HIS A 194 -3.06 -15.22 -7.81
C HIS A 194 -4.36 -14.54 -7.36
N ARG A 195 -4.59 -14.40 -6.06
CA ARG A 195 -5.79 -13.77 -5.51
C ARG A 195 -5.61 -12.25 -5.45
N TRP A 196 -6.24 -11.53 -6.38
CA TRP A 196 -6.09 -10.07 -6.54
C TRP A 196 -6.31 -9.26 -5.25
N TYR A 197 -7.24 -9.69 -4.39
CA TYR A 197 -7.56 -8.99 -3.15
C TYR A 197 -6.41 -9.00 -2.13
N LEU A 198 -5.49 -9.97 -2.20
CA LEU A 198 -4.31 -9.99 -1.34
C LEU A 198 -3.35 -8.86 -1.70
N GLY A 199 -3.35 -8.39 -2.95
CA GLY A 199 -2.60 -7.19 -3.36
C GLY A 199 -3.13 -5.92 -2.69
N ILE A 200 -4.46 -5.76 -2.62
CA ILE A 200 -5.10 -4.66 -1.90
C ILE A 200 -4.80 -4.75 -0.40
N PHE A 201 -4.87 -5.96 0.16
CA PHE A 201 -4.56 -6.18 1.57
C PHE A 201 -3.10 -5.82 1.91
N SER A 202 -2.10 -6.19 1.09
CA SER A 202 -0.72 -5.72 1.29
C SER A 202 -0.62 -4.20 1.29
N GLN A 203 -1.28 -3.55 0.33
CA GLN A 203 -1.23 -2.10 0.21
C GLN A 203 -1.81 -1.44 1.47
N LEU A 204 -2.92 -1.96 1.99
CA LEU A 204 -3.53 -1.48 3.24
C LEU A 204 -2.60 -1.65 4.44
N ILE A 205 -1.93 -2.81 4.56
CA ILE A 205 -0.91 -3.02 5.60
C ILE A 205 0.21 -2.00 5.50
N ASP A 206 0.78 -1.81 4.31
CA ASP A 206 1.90 -0.88 4.11
C ASP A 206 1.48 0.58 4.41
N MET A 207 0.26 0.98 4.04
CA MET A 207 -0.31 2.28 4.43
C MET A 207 -0.43 2.42 5.95
N CYS A 208 -0.95 1.40 6.65
CA CYS A 208 -1.08 1.42 8.11
C CYS A 208 0.29 1.54 8.80
N ILE A 209 1.29 0.77 8.35
CA ILE A 209 2.65 0.80 8.90
C ILE A 209 3.27 2.20 8.69
N ASN A 210 3.14 2.75 7.49
CA ASN A 210 3.69 4.08 7.19
C ASN A 210 2.99 5.18 8.01
N ASN A 211 1.67 5.11 8.18
CA ASN A 211 0.93 6.04 9.04
C ASN A 211 1.35 5.92 10.51
N ALA A 212 1.53 4.70 11.03
CA ALA A 212 2.03 4.48 12.38
C ALA A 212 3.45 5.05 12.57
N TRP A 213 4.32 4.89 11.57
CA TRP A 213 5.66 5.47 11.57
C TRP A 213 5.64 7.01 11.59
N LEU A 214 4.77 7.63 10.77
CA LEU A 214 4.61 9.09 10.74
C LEU A 214 4.13 9.64 12.08
N LEU A 215 3.17 8.97 12.73
CA LEU A 215 2.73 9.32 14.09
C LEU A 215 3.87 9.16 15.10
N HIS A 216 4.63 8.07 15.02
CA HIS A 216 5.78 7.84 15.90
C HIS A 216 6.84 8.94 15.77
N LYS A 217 7.11 9.41 14.55
CA LYS A 217 8.02 10.54 14.30
C LYS A 217 7.47 11.87 14.83
N ARG A 218 6.16 12.08 14.71
CA ARG A 218 5.50 13.28 15.24
C ARG A 218 5.63 13.37 16.76
N ASP A 219 5.59 12.24 17.46
CA ASP A 219 5.70 12.18 18.92
C ASP A 219 7.17 12.24 19.42
N GLY A 220 8.10 12.73 18.58
CA GLY A 220 9.48 13.06 18.96
C GLY A 220 10.50 11.93 18.77
N LYS A 221 10.10 10.75 18.27
CA LYS A 221 11.00 9.61 18.06
C LYS A 221 11.47 9.54 16.61
N ASN A 222 12.64 10.11 16.34
CA ASN A 222 13.19 10.16 14.98
C ASN A 222 13.95 8.87 14.64
N ILE A 223 13.23 7.87 14.13
CA ILE A 223 13.80 6.60 13.63
C ILE A 223 13.54 6.45 12.13
N MET A 224 14.45 5.75 11.43
CA MET A 224 14.24 5.44 10.02
C MET A 224 13.09 4.45 9.84
N LEU A 225 12.39 4.52 8.70
CA LEU A 225 11.26 3.64 8.40
C LEU A 225 11.66 2.16 8.45
N LYS A 226 12.85 1.81 7.97
CA LYS A 226 13.40 0.45 8.06
C LYS A 226 13.43 -0.06 9.51
N ASP A 227 14.03 0.72 10.40
CA ASP A 227 14.23 0.32 11.80
C ASP A 227 12.89 0.26 12.55
N PHE A 228 11.97 1.18 12.25
CA PHE A 228 10.61 1.10 12.76
C PHE A 228 9.90 -0.19 12.36
N ARG A 229 10.04 -0.63 11.10
CA ARG A 229 9.46 -1.90 10.63
C ARG A 229 10.07 -3.10 11.35
N PHE A 230 11.38 -3.08 11.63
CA PHE A 230 12.02 -4.11 12.45
C PHE A 230 11.49 -4.12 13.89
N GLN A 231 11.39 -2.97 14.54
CA GLN A 231 10.81 -2.87 15.89
C GLN A 231 9.36 -3.35 15.93
N LEU A 232 8.57 -3.00 14.91
CA LEU A 232 7.20 -3.48 14.77
C LEU A 232 7.15 -5.01 14.64
N PHE A 233 8.03 -5.60 13.82
CA PHE A 233 8.15 -7.05 13.68
C PHE A 233 8.54 -7.73 14.99
N GLU A 234 9.55 -7.21 15.71
CA GLU A 234 9.94 -7.74 17.03
C GLU A 234 8.82 -7.64 18.05
N GLY A 235 8.10 -6.51 18.08
CA GLY A 235 6.96 -6.31 18.97
C GLY A 235 5.83 -7.30 18.70
N LEU A 236 5.45 -7.48 17.43
CA LEU A 236 4.38 -8.42 17.04
C LEU A 236 4.77 -9.88 17.28
N THR A 237 6.04 -10.25 17.06
CA THR A 237 6.53 -11.62 17.31
C THR A 237 6.64 -11.94 18.80
N LYS A 238 7.02 -10.98 19.63
CA LYS A 238 7.06 -11.14 21.10
C LYS A 238 5.66 -11.18 21.71
N SER A 239 4.72 -10.36 21.24
CA SER A 239 3.32 -10.36 21.72
C SER A 239 2.61 -11.68 21.47
N ASN A 240 2.89 -12.35 20.34
CA ASN A 240 2.34 -13.68 20.03
C ASN A 240 2.93 -14.83 20.87
N LYS A 241 3.94 -14.58 21.72
CA LYS A 241 4.49 -15.56 22.66
C LYS A 241 3.81 -15.53 24.03
N ILE A 242 3.13 -14.42 24.38
CA ILE A 242 2.51 -14.24 25.72
C ILE A 242 1.26 -15.12 25.91
N VAL A 243 0.70 -15.72 24.84
CA VAL A 243 -0.42 -16.70 24.92
C VAL A 243 0.07 -18.16 24.90
N LYS A 244 1.38 -18.41 24.97
CA LYS A 244 1.94 -19.76 25.22
C LYS A 244 2.66 -19.83 26.57
N GLY A 245 1.95 -19.50 27.65
CA GLY A 245 2.16 -20.24 28.90
C GLY A 245 1.40 -21.55 28.74
N ILE A 246 1.98 -22.74 28.89
CA ILE A 246 2.90 -23.22 29.91
C ILE A 246 3.82 -24.28 29.26
N ASN A 247 5.09 -24.30 29.64
CA ASN A 247 6.16 -25.24 29.25
C ASN A 247 6.82 -25.04 27.87
N ALA A 248 7.70 -24.06 27.77
CA ALA A 248 8.85 -24.18 26.89
C ALA A 248 10.06 -23.64 27.65
N THR A 249 10.78 -24.55 28.30
CA THR A 249 12.09 -24.30 28.88
C THR A 249 13.04 -23.80 27.81
N GLU A 250 13.91 -22.92 28.29
CA GLU A 250 15.05 -22.27 27.66
C GLU A 250 15.74 -23.12 26.58
N ASP A 251 15.94 -22.52 25.40
CA ASP A 251 17.25 -22.46 24.74
C ASP A 251 17.15 -21.52 23.51
N ILE A 252 17.85 -20.38 23.62
CA ILE A 252 18.07 -19.44 22.52
C ILE A 252 19.50 -19.68 22.04
N GLY A 253 19.65 -20.27 20.85
CA GLY A 253 20.96 -20.35 20.20
C GLY A 253 20.93 -21.20 18.92
N GLU A 254 21.29 -20.55 17.81
CA GLU A 254 21.67 -21.10 16.50
C GLU A 254 20.58 -21.39 15.44
N ASP A 255 20.59 -20.51 14.42
CA ASP A 255 20.20 -20.70 13.02
C ASP A 255 19.01 -21.62 12.70
N LEU A 256 17.82 -21.02 12.66
CA LEU A 256 16.62 -21.62 12.08
C LEU A 256 16.74 -21.76 10.55
N LYS A 257 17.46 -22.78 10.09
CA LYS A 257 17.35 -23.29 8.71
C LYS A 257 16.04 -24.05 8.57
N ILE A 258 15.21 -23.65 7.60
CA ILE A 258 13.97 -24.35 7.25
C ILE A 258 14.35 -25.73 6.71
N HIS A 259 14.22 -26.78 7.54
CA HIS A 259 14.29 -28.16 7.07
C HIS A 259 12.91 -28.65 6.64
N LYS A 260 12.83 -29.31 5.47
CA LYS A 260 11.68 -30.14 5.10
C LYS A 260 11.38 -31.08 6.26
N PRO A 261 10.11 -31.42 6.57
CA PRO A 261 9.79 -32.32 7.69
C PRO A 261 10.46 -33.67 7.44
N VAL A 262 11.64 -33.85 8.04
CA VAL A 262 12.31 -35.13 8.12
C VAL A 262 11.55 -35.88 9.19
N SER A 263 10.87 -36.96 8.81
CA SER A 263 10.34 -37.91 9.81
C SER A 263 11.48 -38.23 10.77
N VAL A 264 11.31 -37.88 12.05
CA VAL A 264 12.36 -37.98 13.08
C VAL A 264 12.95 -39.38 13.01
N ARG A 265 14.22 -39.49 12.58
CA ARG A 265 14.94 -40.75 12.66
C ARG A 265 15.49 -40.85 14.08
N PRO A 266 15.41 -42.02 14.74
CA PRO A 266 16.09 -42.23 16.01
C PRO A 266 17.59 -41.99 15.83
N THR A 267 18.23 -41.42 16.86
CA THR A 267 19.69 -41.19 16.87
C THR A 267 20.44 -42.53 16.82
N ASP A 268 21.66 -42.53 16.28
CA ASP A 268 22.47 -43.75 16.20
C ASP A 268 22.79 -44.35 17.57
N SER A 269 22.86 -43.52 18.62
CA SER A 269 22.99 -43.99 20.00
C SER A 269 21.80 -44.84 20.44
N VAL A 270 20.57 -44.45 20.09
CA VAL A 270 19.35 -45.19 20.40
C VAL A 270 19.16 -46.37 19.47
N ARG A 271 19.53 -46.23 18.18
CA ARG A 271 19.38 -47.27 17.16
C ARG A 271 20.27 -48.49 17.41
N PHE A 272 21.47 -48.26 17.95
CA PHE A 272 22.50 -49.29 18.12
C PHE A 272 22.80 -49.64 19.58
N ASP A 273 21.96 -49.24 20.54
CA ASP A 273 22.17 -49.54 21.95
C ASP A 273 21.84 -50.98 22.35
N ASP A 274 21.37 -51.81 21.40
CA ASP A 274 21.01 -53.22 21.57
C ASP A 274 20.02 -53.49 22.71
N LYS A 275 19.26 -52.47 23.13
CA LYS A 275 18.38 -52.53 24.30
C LYS A 275 16.94 -52.21 23.91
N GLY A 276 16.03 -53.16 24.05
CA GLY A 276 14.58 -52.89 23.96
C GLY A 276 14.05 -52.57 22.57
N HIS A 277 14.71 -53.04 21.49
CA HIS A 277 14.18 -52.97 20.13
C HIS A 277 13.29 -54.17 19.83
N LEU A 278 12.00 -54.07 20.17
CA LEU A 278 11.02 -55.13 19.96
C LEU A 278 10.12 -54.84 18.74
N PRO A 279 9.84 -55.84 17.90
CA PRO A 279 8.91 -55.71 16.78
C PRO A 279 7.46 -55.79 17.26
N GLU A 280 6.61 -54.90 16.75
CA GLU A 280 5.16 -54.89 16.96
C GLU A 280 4.44 -54.80 15.60
N ALA A 281 3.24 -55.37 15.50
CA ALA A 281 2.41 -55.24 14.31
C ALA A 281 1.46 -54.03 14.46
N GLY A 282 1.54 -53.10 13.51
CA GLY A 282 0.58 -52.00 13.39
C GLY A 282 -0.56 -52.32 12.43
N ASP A 283 -1.63 -51.54 12.53
CA ASP A 283 -2.82 -51.69 11.67
C ASP A 283 -2.59 -51.18 10.24
N GLU A 284 -1.63 -50.25 10.07
CA GLU A 284 -1.36 -49.60 8.79
C GLU A 284 -0.11 -50.15 8.09
N THR A 285 -0.21 -50.34 6.78
CA THR A 285 0.94 -50.74 5.95
C THR A 285 1.74 -49.51 5.52
N MET A 286 2.96 -49.37 6.04
CA MET A 286 3.87 -48.26 5.71
C MET A 286 5.08 -48.72 4.89
N ARG A 287 5.80 -47.77 4.30
CA ARG A 287 7.07 -48.05 3.60
C ARG A 287 8.19 -48.33 4.61
N CYS A 288 8.95 -49.38 4.34
CA CYS A 288 10.14 -49.75 5.12
C CYS A 288 11.17 -48.62 5.07
N LYS A 289 11.71 -48.24 6.23
CA LYS A 289 12.71 -47.17 6.31
C LYS A 289 14.13 -47.61 5.91
N TYR A 290 14.40 -48.91 5.87
CA TYR A 290 15.71 -49.47 5.51
C TYR A 290 15.84 -49.77 4.00
N CYS A 291 14.79 -50.29 3.36
CA CYS A 291 14.84 -50.69 1.95
C CYS A 291 13.92 -49.86 1.06
N LYS A 292 14.28 -49.69 -0.22
CA LYS A 292 13.58 -48.76 -1.14
C LYS A 292 12.20 -49.25 -1.60
N SER A 293 11.96 -50.55 -1.63
CA SER A 293 10.77 -51.17 -2.25
C SER A 293 9.84 -51.88 -1.26
N GLY A 294 10.26 -52.08 -0.01
CA GLY A 294 9.48 -52.85 0.96
C GLY A 294 8.35 -52.04 1.59
N ARG A 295 7.19 -52.70 1.77
CA ARG A 295 6.10 -52.23 2.63
C ARG A 295 5.87 -53.25 3.74
N THR A 296 5.51 -52.79 4.93
CA THR A 296 5.30 -53.64 6.09
C THR A 296 4.37 -52.96 7.10
N THR A 297 3.66 -53.77 7.86
CA THR A 297 2.90 -53.39 9.06
C THR A 297 3.76 -53.50 10.32
N VAL A 298 4.93 -54.12 10.25
CA VAL A 298 5.80 -54.33 11.42
C VAL A 298 6.66 -53.10 11.67
N PHE A 299 6.68 -52.62 12.90
CA PHE A 299 7.50 -51.49 13.34
C PHE A 299 8.23 -51.79 14.65
N CYS A 300 9.29 -51.04 14.92
CA CYS A 300 10.01 -51.11 16.20
C CYS A 300 9.33 -50.17 17.20
N ILE A 301 8.92 -50.68 18.37
CA ILE A 301 8.23 -49.89 19.40
C ILE A 301 9.09 -48.71 19.87
N LYS A 302 10.38 -48.98 20.11
CA LYS A 302 11.32 -48.00 20.63
C LYS A 302 11.72 -46.94 19.61
N CYS A 303 11.91 -47.35 18.35
CA CYS A 303 12.37 -46.46 17.28
C CYS A 303 11.23 -45.82 16.48
N ASN A 304 10.00 -46.30 16.65
CA ASN A 304 8.81 -45.95 15.88
C ASN A 304 9.03 -45.93 14.35
N VAL A 305 9.74 -46.95 13.84
CA VAL A 305 10.04 -47.09 12.41
C VAL A 305 9.56 -48.43 11.87
N HIS A 306 8.95 -48.39 10.68
CA HIS A 306 8.47 -49.57 9.99
C HIS A 306 9.62 -50.28 9.25
N LEU A 307 9.82 -51.57 9.52
CA LEU A 307 10.96 -52.35 9.05
C LEU A 307 10.53 -53.76 8.62
N CYS A 308 10.85 -54.13 7.38
CA CYS A 308 10.48 -55.43 6.85
C CYS A 308 11.09 -56.59 7.65
N PHE A 309 10.26 -57.58 7.96
CA PHE A 309 10.66 -58.90 8.44
C PHE A 309 9.99 -59.95 7.56
N VAL A 310 10.64 -60.34 6.47
CA VAL A 310 10.10 -61.26 5.45
C VAL A 310 10.80 -62.62 5.56
N VAL A 311 10.00 -63.67 5.78
CA VAL A 311 10.42 -65.07 5.82
C VAL A 311 10.10 -65.75 4.47
N GLY A 312 10.90 -66.73 4.04
CA GLY A 312 10.69 -67.48 2.79
C GLY A 312 11.81 -67.30 1.75
N LYS A 313 11.51 -67.58 0.46
CA LYS A 313 12.50 -67.59 -0.65
C LYS A 313 13.23 -66.26 -0.89
N GLN A 314 12.63 -65.13 -0.50
CA GLN A 314 13.26 -63.80 -0.53
C GLN A 314 13.44 -63.23 0.89
N LYS A 315 14.20 -63.96 1.72
CA LYS A 315 14.45 -63.61 3.12
C LYS A 315 15.02 -62.19 3.23
N ARG A 316 14.34 -61.34 3.99
CA ARG A 316 14.76 -59.96 4.22
C ARG A 316 14.47 -59.55 5.66
N ASN A 317 15.53 -59.36 6.44
CA ASN A 317 15.44 -58.91 7.82
C ASN A 317 15.95 -57.48 7.95
N CYS A 318 15.15 -56.52 7.46
CA CYS A 318 15.44 -55.11 7.63
C CYS A 318 15.35 -54.67 9.09
N PHE A 319 14.58 -55.38 9.92
CA PHE A 319 14.47 -55.11 11.35
C PHE A 319 15.83 -55.25 12.04
N ARG A 320 16.50 -56.39 11.85
CA ARG A 320 17.84 -56.62 12.41
C ARG A 320 18.86 -55.66 11.80
N ASN A 321 18.92 -55.57 10.47
CA ASN A 321 19.93 -54.77 9.79
C ASN A 321 19.84 -53.26 10.08
N PHE A 322 18.69 -52.76 10.51
CA PHE A 322 18.54 -51.36 10.91
C PHE A 322 19.14 -51.07 12.30
N HIS A 323 19.09 -52.04 13.22
CA HIS A 323 19.52 -51.92 14.62
C HIS A 323 20.90 -52.53 14.91
N THR A 324 21.50 -53.24 13.94
CA THR A 324 22.86 -53.75 14.03
C THR A 324 23.81 -52.89 13.20
N LYS A 325 25.01 -52.61 13.72
CA LYS A 325 26.07 -51.96 12.95
C LYS A 325 26.64 -52.87 11.87
#